data_AF-W8P5T3-F1
#
_entry.id   AF-W8P5T3-F1
#
_cell.length_a   1.000
_cell.length_b   1.000
_cell.length_c   1.000
_cell.angle_alpha   90.00
_cell.angle_beta   90.00
_cell.angle_gamma   90.00
#
_symmetry.space_group_name_H-M   'P 1'
#
loop_
_entity.id
_entity.type
_entity.pdbx_description
1 polymer ?
#
loop_
_entity_poly.entity_id
_entity_poly.type
_entity_poly.pdbx_seq_one_letter_code
_entity_poly.pdbx_strand_id
1 'polypeptide(L)'
;MPTTIERRVTLVVNDDEKKFIVVIPEEMIGSEQLRNLAGNFQSMSNEDCSIVYDHQSRTFRLTQMVNASTPCADRFEIIGHAKAANKEAKNPEPVTTTESRIPRPPNAWIIYRSQKSKEIRKQIPHATAGYISTAVSKMWKLESRETRLCYNSKAMEAQKLHREMYPGYKYNATGKKGRLGAARS
;
A
#
# COMPACT_ATOMS: atom_id res chain seq x y z
N MET A 1 6.51 41.31 15.28
CA MET A 1 6.07 39.93 15.52
C MET A 1 6.36 39.13 14.26
N PRO A 2 7.23 38.11 14.25
CA PRO A 2 7.40 37.27 13.08
C PRO A 2 6.10 36.48 12.87
N THR A 3 5.46 36.67 11.72
CA THR A 3 4.32 35.88 11.27
C THR A 3 4.77 34.44 11.12
N THR A 4 4.40 33.57 12.07
CA THR A 4 4.57 32.13 11.92
C THR A 4 3.68 31.69 10.75
N ILE A 5 4.28 31.55 9.56
CA ILE A 5 3.58 31.03 8.39
C ILE A 5 3.23 29.58 8.71
N GLU A 6 1.96 29.30 8.97
CA GLU A 6 1.47 27.93 9.11
C GLU A 6 1.77 27.18 7.81
N ARG A 7 2.70 26.23 7.89
CA ARG A 7 3.03 25.36 6.76
C ARG A 7 1.95 24.30 6.64
N ARG A 8 1.28 24.29 5.49
CA ARG A 8 0.14 23.40 5.18
C ARG A 8 0.41 22.64 3.88
N VAL A 9 -0.17 21.46 3.76
CA VAL A 9 -0.19 20.72 2.50
C VAL A 9 -1.02 21.50 1.48
N THR A 10 -0.46 21.72 0.29
CA THR A 10 -1.12 22.48 -0.77
C THR A 10 -1.39 21.57 -1.97
N LEU A 11 -2.63 21.57 -2.45
CA LEU A 11 -3.02 20.92 -3.70
C LEU A 11 -3.14 22.01 -4.77
N VAL A 12 -2.26 21.99 -5.77
CA VAL A 12 -2.33 22.90 -6.92
C VAL A 12 -2.92 22.12 -8.08
N VAL A 13 -4.09 22.50 -8.57
CA VAL A 13 -4.75 21.87 -9.72
C VAL A 13 -4.55 22.76 -10.94
N ASN A 14 -4.12 22.19 -12.07
CA ASN A 14 -4.09 22.88 -13.35
C ASN A 14 -5.38 22.52 -14.11
N ASP A 15 -6.26 23.51 -14.27
CA ASP A 15 -7.63 23.32 -14.76
C ASP A 15 -7.69 22.84 -16.22
N ASP A 16 -6.66 23.11 -17.03
CA ASP A 16 -6.63 22.75 -18.46
C ASP A 16 -6.16 21.31 -18.75
N GLU A 17 -5.38 20.69 -17.85
CA GLU A 17 -4.72 19.39 -18.11
C GLU A 17 -5.11 18.27 -17.13
N LYS A 18 -6.02 18.53 -16.16
CA LYS A 18 -6.31 17.61 -15.03
C LYS A 18 -5.06 17.16 -14.25
N LYS A 19 -3.95 17.89 -14.37
CA LYS A 19 -2.71 17.63 -13.63
C LYS A 19 -2.77 18.39 -12.32
N PHE A 20 -2.44 17.72 -11.22
CA PHE A 20 -2.36 18.36 -9.92
C PHE A 20 -1.02 18.06 -9.26
N ILE A 21 -0.50 19.04 -8.54
CA ILE A 21 0.76 18.96 -7.80
C ILE A 21 0.41 19.02 -6.32
N VAL A 22 0.88 18.02 -5.56
CA VAL A 22 0.75 18.03 -4.09
C VAL A 22 2.07 18.53 -3.51
N VAL A 23 2.03 19.65 -2.79
CA VAL A 23 3.19 20.25 -2.12
C VAL A 23 3.08 20.00 -0.62
N ILE A 24 4.12 19.38 -0.04
CA ILE A 24 4.15 18.91 1.34
C ILE A 24 5.43 19.41 2.01
N PRO A 25 5.34 20.19 3.10
CA PRO A 25 6.51 20.57 3.89
C PRO A 25 7.27 19.37 4.43
N GLU A 26 8.61 19.44 4.42
CA GLU A 26 9.49 18.34 4.86
C GLU A 26 9.23 17.90 6.30
N GLU A 27 8.91 18.84 7.19
CA GLU A 27 8.62 18.57 8.59
C GLU A 27 7.33 17.80 8.85
N MET A 28 6.43 17.70 7.85
CA MET A 28 5.12 17.08 8.01
C MET A 28 5.08 15.61 7.62
N ILE A 29 6.10 15.10 6.94
CA ILE A 29 6.06 13.76 6.34
C ILE A 29 7.41 13.05 6.38
N GLY A 30 7.44 11.83 6.92
CA GLY A 30 8.61 10.97 6.87
C GLY A 30 8.79 10.31 5.50
N SER A 31 10.00 9.88 5.17
CA SER A 31 10.34 9.27 3.87
C SER A 31 9.48 8.05 3.50
N GLU A 32 9.06 7.24 4.48
CA GLU A 32 8.18 6.08 4.23
C GLU A 32 6.74 6.50 3.90
N GLN A 33 6.22 7.50 4.63
CA GLN A 33 4.90 8.07 4.40
C GLN A 33 4.84 8.75 3.03
N LEU A 34 5.92 9.45 2.64
CA LEU A 34 6.04 10.10 1.34
C LEU A 34 6.00 9.09 0.19
N ARG A 35 6.71 7.95 0.32
CA ARG A 35 6.66 6.86 -0.65
C ARG A 35 5.26 6.24 -0.78
N ASN A 36 4.60 6.00 0.35
CA ASN A 36 3.23 5.47 0.36
C ASN A 36 2.24 6.45 -0.29
N LEU A 37 2.41 7.75 -0.03
CA LEU A 37 1.59 8.79 -0.64
C LEU A 37 1.81 8.86 -2.15
N ALA A 38 3.06 8.80 -2.62
CA ALA A 38 3.39 8.76 -4.04
C ALA A 38 2.81 7.52 -4.74
N GLY A 39 2.83 6.35 -4.09
CA GLY A 39 2.20 5.14 -4.61
C GLY A 39 0.67 5.24 -4.71
N ASN A 40 0.02 5.86 -3.72
CA ASN A 40 -1.43 6.11 -3.76
C ASN A 40 -1.78 7.15 -4.82
N PHE A 41 -0.97 8.20 -4.96
CA PHE A 41 -1.10 9.24 -5.96
C PHE A 41 -1.02 8.65 -7.38
N GLN A 42 -0.01 7.81 -7.65
CA GLN A 42 0.14 7.04 -8.88
C GLN A 42 -1.10 6.18 -9.17
N SER A 43 -1.61 5.45 -8.18
CA SER A 43 -2.79 4.60 -8.36
C SER A 43 -4.06 5.40 -8.68
N MET A 44 -4.12 6.68 -8.31
CA MET A 44 -5.24 7.57 -8.56
C MET A 44 -5.15 8.25 -9.93
N SER A 45 -3.93 8.64 -10.36
CA SER A 45 -3.70 9.29 -11.66
C SER A 45 -3.52 8.31 -12.82
N ASN A 46 -3.21 7.04 -12.54
CA ASN A 46 -2.79 6.04 -13.53
C ASN A 46 -1.58 6.48 -14.39
N GLU A 47 -0.79 7.42 -13.86
CA GLU A 47 0.41 7.95 -14.49
C GLU A 47 1.58 7.90 -13.51
N ASP A 48 2.80 7.92 -14.05
CA ASP A 48 4.01 7.93 -13.24
C ASP A 48 4.04 9.18 -12.34
N CYS A 49 4.35 8.97 -11.05
CA CYS A 49 4.46 10.04 -10.08
C CYS A 49 5.94 10.26 -9.75
N SER A 50 6.43 11.47 -9.98
CA SER A 50 7.77 11.90 -9.57
C SER A 50 7.70 12.65 -8.24
N ILE A 51 8.63 12.33 -7.34
CA ILE A 51 8.83 13.03 -6.07
C ILE A 51 9.98 14.02 -6.26
N VAL A 52 9.66 15.30 -6.21
CA VAL A 52 10.63 16.39 -6.39
C VAL A 52 10.77 17.15 -5.08
N TYR A 53 11.98 17.39 -4.62
CA TYR A 53 12.25 18.23 -3.46
C TYR A 53 12.72 19.60 -3.89
N ASP A 54 12.09 20.62 -3.32
CA ASP A 54 12.41 22.02 -3.53
C ASP A 54 13.28 22.49 -2.36
N HIS A 55 14.59 22.66 -2.62
CA HIS A 55 15.56 23.08 -1.61
C HIS A 55 15.29 24.48 -1.06
N GLN A 56 14.67 25.35 -1.86
CA GLN A 56 14.38 26.72 -1.44
C GLN A 56 13.19 26.79 -0.47
N SER A 57 12.16 25.98 -0.71
CA SER A 57 10.96 25.96 0.14
C SER A 57 10.95 24.84 1.19
N ARG A 58 11.92 23.92 1.13
CA ARG A 58 11.97 22.67 1.93
C ARG A 58 10.65 21.90 1.84
N THR A 59 10.16 21.72 0.61
CA THR A 59 8.93 21.00 0.35
C THR A 59 9.14 19.84 -0.61
N PHE A 60 8.42 18.75 -0.39
CA PHE A 60 8.23 17.67 -1.35
C PHE A 60 7.06 18.01 -2.27
N ARG A 61 7.25 17.80 -3.57
CA ARG A 61 6.26 18.00 -4.63
C ARG A 61 6.02 16.66 -5.31
N LEU A 62 4.80 16.16 -5.23
CA LEU A 62 4.34 15.02 -6.03
C LEU A 62 3.81 15.57 -7.35
N THR A 63 4.46 15.20 -8.44
CA THR A 63 4.12 15.67 -9.79
C THR A 63 3.90 14.51 -10.75
N GLN A 64 2.94 14.71 -11.64
CA GLN A 64 2.57 13.80 -12.72
C GLN A 64 3.36 14.22 -13.98
N MET A 65 4.68 14.01 -13.96
CA MET A 65 5.56 14.35 -15.09
C MET A 65 6.25 13.11 -15.65
N VAL A 66 6.08 12.95 -16.97
CA VAL A 66 6.82 12.04 -17.82
C VAL A 66 8.13 12.75 -18.20
N ASN A 67 9.28 12.17 -17.83
CA ASN A 67 10.61 12.45 -18.36
C ASN A 67 11.20 13.86 -18.09
N ALA A 68 11.80 13.99 -16.90
CA ALA A 68 13.15 14.54 -16.64
C ALA A 68 13.75 15.61 -17.59
N SER A 69 13.09 16.76 -17.75
CA SER A 69 13.83 18.01 -17.96
C SER A 69 13.44 19.01 -16.87
N THR A 70 14.08 18.90 -15.71
CA THR A 70 13.95 19.89 -14.63
C THR A 70 14.66 21.17 -15.10
N PRO A 71 13.98 22.32 -15.25
CA PRO A 71 14.59 23.53 -15.81
C PRO A 71 15.68 24.15 -14.93
N CYS A 72 15.86 23.66 -13.69
CA CYS A 72 16.81 24.19 -12.73
C CYS A 72 17.21 23.10 -11.72
N ALA A 73 18.30 22.40 -12.00
CA ALA A 73 18.85 21.36 -11.12
C ALA A 73 19.32 21.88 -9.76
N ASP A 74 19.58 23.19 -9.65
CA ASP A 74 20.07 23.83 -8.42
C ASP A 74 18.95 24.11 -7.38
N ARG A 75 17.68 24.08 -7.83
CA ARG A 75 16.50 24.35 -6.98
C ARG A 75 15.69 23.10 -6.68
N PHE A 76 15.62 22.16 -7.62
CA PHE A 76 14.73 21.01 -7.56
C PHE A 76 15.51 19.70 -7.74
N GLU A 77 15.36 18.80 -6.78
CA GLU A 77 16.00 17.48 -6.78
C GLU A 77 14.95 16.37 -6.89
N ILE A 78 15.12 15.42 -7.81
CA ILE A 78 14.24 14.25 -7.92
C ILE A 78 14.70 13.20 -6.91
N ILE A 79 13.91 12.96 -5.86
CA ILE A 79 14.25 11.97 -4.81
C ILE A 79 13.62 10.60 -5.08
N GLY A 80 12.67 10.50 -6.02
CA GLY A 80 12.12 9.21 -6.39
C GLY A 80 11.03 9.24 -7.44
N HIS A 81 10.66 8.04 -7.88
CA HIS A 81 9.58 7.80 -8.83
C HIS A 81 8.65 6.68 -8.31
N ALA A 82 7.35 6.81 -8.52
CA ALA A 82 6.39 5.73 -8.44
C ALA A 82 5.91 5.43 -9.87
N LYS A 83 6.40 4.33 -10.44
CA LYS A 83 6.02 3.89 -11.79
C LYS A 83 4.63 3.26 -11.77
N ALA A 84 3.83 3.55 -12.78
CA ALA A 84 2.64 2.77 -13.08
C ALA A 84 3.05 1.33 -13.36
N ALA A 85 2.68 0.43 -12.44
CA ALA A 85 2.79 -0.99 -12.70
C ALA A 85 1.87 -1.30 -13.88
N ASN A 86 2.45 -1.54 -15.06
CA ASN A 86 1.74 -2.05 -16.21
C ASN A 86 1.03 -3.34 -15.76
N LYS A 87 -0.30 -3.28 -15.58
CA LYS A 87 -1.13 -4.42 -15.17
C LYS A 87 -1.39 -5.35 -16.36
N GLU A 88 -0.34 -5.67 -17.13
CA GLU A 88 -0.40 -6.79 -18.06
C GLU A 88 -0.07 -8.07 -17.30
N ALA A 89 -0.92 -9.07 -17.53
CA ALA A 89 -1.00 -10.37 -16.87
C ALA A 89 0.36 -10.95 -16.45
N LYS A 90 0.67 -10.92 -15.14
CA LYS A 90 1.76 -11.71 -14.58
C LYS A 90 1.38 -13.20 -14.58
N ASN A 91 1.85 -13.90 -15.61
CA ASN A 91 2.24 -15.31 -15.50
C ASN A 91 3.32 -15.41 -14.39
N PRO A 92 3.27 -16.36 -13.44
CA PRO A 92 4.23 -16.39 -12.34
C PRO A 92 5.53 -17.07 -12.79
N GLU A 93 6.40 -16.31 -13.46
CA GLU A 93 7.82 -16.66 -13.61
C GLU A 93 8.60 -16.26 -12.34
N PRO A 94 9.61 -17.05 -11.92
CA PRO A 94 10.24 -16.95 -10.61
C PRO A 94 11.26 -15.81 -10.59
N VAL A 95 10.86 -14.62 -10.14
CA VAL A 95 11.76 -13.46 -10.07
C VAL A 95 12.44 -13.39 -8.70
N THR A 96 13.68 -13.87 -8.65
CA THR A 96 14.65 -13.62 -7.58
C THR A 96 15.19 -12.20 -7.69
N THR A 97 14.68 -11.25 -6.89
CA THR A 97 15.43 -10.05 -6.45
C THR A 97 14.64 -9.29 -5.38
N THR A 98 15.36 -8.78 -4.37
CA THR A 98 14.93 -8.09 -3.13
C THR A 98 14.39 -9.01 -2.04
N GLU A 99 15.25 -9.61 -1.20
CA GLU A 99 14.98 -10.34 0.07
C GLU A 99 13.49 -10.55 0.44
N SER A 100 12.74 -11.18 -0.46
CA SER A 100 11.30 -11.12 -0.45
C SER A 100 10.85 -12.28 0.38
N ARG A 101 10.57 -11.99 1.66
CA ARG A 101 10.00 -12.98 2.56
C ARG A 101 8.78 -13.60 1.87
N ILE A 102 8.91 -14.87 1.48
CA ILE A 102 7.86 -15.62 0.80
C ILE A 102 6.57 -15.49 1.64
N PRO A 103 5.48 -14.95 1.06
CA PRO A 103 4.25 -14.72 1.79
C PRO A 103 3.61 -16.05 2.16
N ARG A 104 2.92 -16.10 3.30
CA ARG A 104 2.26 -17.33 3.75
C ARG A 104 1.13 -17.69 2.79
N PRO A 105 0.88 -18.99 2.52
CA PRO A 105 -0.32 -19.39 1.81
C PRO A 105 -1.57 -18.94 2.60
N PRO A 106 -2.58 -18.33 1.95
CA PRO A 106 -3.77 -17.85 2.64
C PRO A 106 -4.64 -19.02 3.11
N ASN A 107 -5.12 -18.94 4.35
CA ASN A 107 -6.11 -19.89 4.85
C ASN A 107 -7.54 -19.51 4.40
N ALA A 108 -8.52 -20.38 4.70
CA ALA A 108 -9.91 -20.21 4.27
C ALA A 108 -10.51 -18.85 4.68
N TRP A 109 -10.24 -18.41 5.92
CA TRP A 109 -10.75 -17.14 6.43
C TRP A 109 -10.10 -15.93 5.75
N ILE A 110 -8.80 -16.00 5.44
CA ILE A 110 -8.10 -14.93 4.72
C ILE A 110 -8.69 -14.75 3.32
N ILE A 111 -8.99 -15.85 2.62
CA ILE A 111 -9.64 -15.83 1.30
C ILE A 111 -11.04 -15.21 1.42
N TYR A 112 -11.85 -15.69 2.37
CA TYR A 112 -13.20 -15.18 2.63
C TYR A 112 -13.19 -13.68 2.94
N ARG A 113 -12.34 -13.24 3.88
CA ARG A 113 -12.19 -11.84 4.26
C ARG A 113 -11.77 -10.98 3.09
N SER A 114 -10.85 -11.45 2.25
CA SER A 114 -10.43 -10.69 1.07
C SER A 114 -11.61 -10.39 0.15
N GLN A 115 -12.53 -11.34 -0.04
CA GLN A 115 -13.72 -11.14 -0.86
C GLN A 115 -14.72 -10.20 -0.18
N LYS A 116 -15.09 -10.48 1.07
CA LYS A 116 -16.02 -9.64 1.85
C LYS A 116 -15.53 -8.22 2.06
N SER A 117 -14.22 -8.01 2.18
CA SER A 117 -13.66 -6.66 2.31
C SER A 117 -13.94 -5.78 1.09
N LYS A 118 -13.99 -6.35 -0.12
CA LYS A 118 -14.33 -5.62 -1.35
C LYS A 118 -15.81 -5.22 -1.34
N GLU A 119 -16.69 -6.13 -0.96
CA GLU A 119 -18.13 -5.88 -0.81
C GLU A 119 -18.39 -4.77 0.22
N ILE A 120 -17.77 -4.87 1.40
CA ILE A 120 -17.94 -3.89 2.49
C ILE A 120 -17.40 -2.53 2.09
N ARG A 121 -16.22 -2.45 1.44
CA ARG A 121 -15.67 -1.16 0.98
C ARG A 121 -16.50 -0.51 -0.11
N LYS A 122 -17.20 -1.29 -0.93
CA LYS A 122 -18.13 -0.74 -1.93
C LYS A 122 -19.34 -0.07 -1.26
N GLN A 123 -19.80 -0.62 -0.13
CA GLN A 123 -20.92 -0.06 0.64
C GLN A 123 -20.47 1.06 1.59
N ILE A 124 -19.28 0.92 2.16
CA ILE A 124 -18.70 1.82 3.17
C ILE A 124 -17.23 2.10 2.77
N PRO A 125 -16.98 3.10 1.91
CA PRO A 125 -15.64 3.41 1.40
C PRO A 125 -14.61 3.72 2.50
N HIS A 126 -15.06 4.32 3.60
CA HIS A 126 -14.21 4.71 4.74
C HIS A 126 -14.08 3.61 5.81
N ALA A 127 -14.54 2.38 5.54
CA ALA A 127 -14.45 1.28 6.50
C ALA A 127 -12.99 0.92 6.82
N THR A 128 -12.62 1.02 8.10
CA THR A 128 -11.28 0.66 8.56
C THR A 128 -11.04 -0.84 8.47
N ALA A 129 -9.78 -1.25 8.29
CA ALA A 129 -9.41 -2.66 8.24
C ALA A 129 -9.76 -3.41 9.55
N GLY A 130 -9.69 -2.74 10.70
CA GLY A 130 -10.13 -3.28 11.99
C GLY A 130 -11.62 -3.58 12.00
N TYR A 131 -12.45 -2.60 11.60
CA TYR A 131 -13.90 -2.76 11.48
C TYR A 131 -14.28 -3.92 10.54
N ILE A 132 -13.70 -3.95 9.33
CA ILE A 132 -13.94 -5.02 8.35
C ILE A 132 -13.60 -6.39 8.96
N SER A 133 -12.48 -6.50 9.66
CA SER A 133 -12.06 -7.79 10.25
C SER A 133 -13.05 -8.25 11.33
N THR A 134 -13.53 -7.34 12.16
CA THR A 134 -14.54 -7.65 13.18
C THR A 134 -15.86 -8.07 12.55
N ALA A 135 -16.35 -7.33 11.55
CA ALA A 135 -17.58 -7.64 10.84
C ALA A 135 -17.51 -9.02 10.15
N VAL A 136 -16.46 -9.24 9.35
CA VAL A 136 -16.26 -10.51 8.63
C VAL A 136 -16.09 -11.69 9.59
N SER A 137 -15.47 -11.48 10.76
CA SER A 137 -15.35 -12.54 11.77
C SER A 137 -16.70 -12.98 12.31
N LYS A 138 -17.68 -12.06 12.45
CA LYS A 138 -19.05 -12.39 12.81
C LYS A 138 -19.76 -13.14 11.68
N MET A 139 -19.61 -12.64 10.44
CA MET A 139 -20.19 -13.29 9.25
C MET A 139 -19.70 -14.73 9.09
N TRP A 140 -18.38 -14.95 9.21
CA TRP A 140 -17.78 -16.28 9.09
C TRP A 140 -18.29 -17.31 10.11
N LYS A 141 -18.67 -16.86 11.31
CA LYS A 141 -19.25 -17.74 12.34
C LYS A 141 -20.68 -18.17 11.98
N LEU A 142 -21.43 -17.30 11.31
CA LEU A 142 -22.82 -17.53 10.88
C LEU A 142 -22.91 -18.19 9.50
N GLU A 143 -21.81 -18.20 8.75
CA GLU A 143 -21.74 -18.73 7.40
C GLU A 143 -22.03 -20.24 7.34
N SER A 144 -22.67 -20.68 6.25
CA SER A 144 -23.08 -22.07 6.09
C SER A 144 -21.88 -23.03 6.04
N ARG A 145 -22.12 -24.29 6.41
CA ARG A 145 -21.10 -25.35 6.35
C ARG A 145 -20.55 -25.51 4.92
N GLU A 146 -21.42 -25.49 3.92
CA GLU A 146 -21.06 -25.63 2.51
C GLU A 146 -20.11 -24.52 2.06
N THR A 147 -20.44 -23.27 2.38
CA THR A 147 -19.57 -22.13 2.07
C THR A 147 -18.22 -22.27 2.75
N ARG A 148 -18.20 -22.63 4.05
CA ARG A 148 -16.94 -22.85 4.78
C ARG A 148 -16.09 -23.97 4.17
N LEU A 149 -16.72 -25.06 3.69
CA LEU A 149 -16.04 -26.14 2.98
C LEU A 149 -15.46 -25.68 1.64
N CYS A 150 -16.20 -24.87 0.88
CA CYS A 150 -15.71 -24.28 -0.37
C CYS A 150 -14.43 -23.45 -0.15
N TYR A 151 -14.42 -22.57 0.85
CA TYR A 151 -13.20 -21.81 1.18
C TYR A 151 -12.08 -22.67 1.75
N ASN A 152 -12.41 -23.76 2.45
CA ASN A 152 -11.42 -24.72 2.91
C ASN A 152 -10.75 -25.44 1.72
N SER A 153 -11.51 -25.83 0.70
CA SER A 153 -10.97 -26.39 -0.55
C SER A 153 -10.00 -25.42 -1.22
N LYS A 154 -10.40 -24.15 -1.36
CA LYS A 154 -9.54 -23.09 -1.93
C LYS A 154 -8.25 -22.89 -1.13
N ALA A 155 -8.33 -22.99 0.20
CA ALA A 155 -7.15 -22.87 1.06
C ALA A 155 -6.19 -24.07 0.89
N MET A 156 -6.73 -25.29 0.73
CA MET A 156 -5.92 -26.47 0.43
C MET A 156 -5.23 -26.36 -0.93
N GLU A 157 -5.94 -25.90 -1.96
CA GLU A 157 -5.37 -25.64 -3.29
C GLU A 157 -4.26 -24.58 -3.23
N ALA A 158 -4.49 -23.47 -2.52
CA ALA A 158 -3.48 -22.43 -2.35
C ALA A 158 -2.24 -22.95 -1.60
N GLN A 159 -2.43 -23.82 -0.60
CA GLN A 159 -1.32 -24.45 0.11
C GLN A 159 -0.55 -25.44 -0.78
N LYS A 160 -1.26 -26.22 -1.60
CA LYS A 160 -0.66 -27.15 -2.56
C LYS A 160 0.18 -26.39 -3.58
N LEU A 161 -0.40 -25.39 -4.23
CA LEU A 161 0.30 -24.55 -5.21
C LEU A 161 1.52 -23.86 -4.58
N HIS A 162 1.38 -23.32 -3.36
CA HIS A 162 2.51 -22.72 -2.65
C HIS A 162 3.64 -23.72 -2.38
N ARG A 163 3.31 -24.99 -2.05
CA ARG A 163 4.31 -26.03 -1.83
C ARG A 163 5.05 -26.39 -3.11
N GLU A 164 4.34 -26.42 -4.23
CA GLU A 164 4.90 -26.68 -5.56
C GLU A 164 5.78 -25.51 -6.04
N MET A 165 5.33 -24.27 -5.84
CA MET A 165 6.09 -23.06 -6.22
C MET A 165 7.31 -22.80 -5.34
N TYR A 166 7.25 -23.15 -4.06
CA TYR A 166 8.32 -22.88 -3.08
C TYR A 166 8.76 -24.16 -2.37
N PRO A 167 9.44 -25.09 -3.08
CA PRO A 167 10.01 -26.28 -2.46
C PRO A 167 11.06 -25.85 -1.43
N GLY A 168 10.91 -26.29 -0.18
CA GLY A 168 11.79 -25.88 0.93
C GLY A 168 11.30 -24.67 1.74
N TYR A 169 10.14 -24.09 1.44
CA TYR A 169 9.54 -23.07 2.30
C TYR A 169 9.27 -23.62 3.71
N LYS A 170 9.82 -22.95 4.73
CA LYS A 170 9.56 -23.23 6.14
C LYS A 170 9.06 -21.98 6.84
N TYR A 171 7.96 -22.13 7.57
CA TYR A 171 7.40 -21.05 8.36
C TYR A 171 8.28 -20.75 9.59
N ASN A 172 8.96 -19.61 9.57
CA ASN A 172 9.69 -19.10 10.73
C ASN A 172 8.84 -18.07 11.48
N ALA A 173 8.38 -18.45 12.68
CA ALA A 173 7.62 -17.58 13.59
C ALA A 173 8.51 -16.56 14.34
N THR A 174 9.77 -16.40 13.94
CA THR A 174 10.74 -15.45 14.52
C THR A 174 10.36 -14.01 14.13
N GLY A 175 9.36 -13.47 14.80
CA GLY A 175 8.93 -12.09 14.66
C GLY A 175 8.22 -11.66 15.92
N LYS A 176 8.98 -11.05 16.85
CA LYS A 176 8.52 -10.40 18.09
C LYS A 176 8.10 -11.35 19.23
N LYS A 177 9.07 -12.10 19.79
CA LYS A 177 9.02 -12.46 21.23
C LYS A 177 9.53 -11.24 22.01
N GLY A 178 8.64 -10.39 22.51
CA GLY A 178 9.02 -9.25 23.35
C GLY A 178 8.00 -8.12 23.36
N ARG A 179 6.90 -8.30 24.12
CA ARG A 179 6.07 -7.23 24.75
C ARG A 179 4.80 -7.74 25.46
N LEU A 180 4.75 -9.01 25.87
CA LEU A 180 3.70 -9.52 26.77
C LEU A 180 4.37 -9.92 28.08
N GLY A 181 4.42 -8.98 29.01
CA GLY A 181 5.05 -9.15 30.33
C GLY A 181 5.15 -7.85 31.10
N ALA A 182 4.05 -7.12 31.26
CA ALA A 182 3.88 -6.10 32.31
C ALA A 182 2.39 -5.74 32.41
N ALA A 183 1.92 -5.49 33.63
CA ALA A 183 0.54 -5.17 34.03
C ALA A 183 -0.41 -6.37 34.20
N ARG A 184 -0.14 -7.17 35.26
CA ARG A 184 -1.18 -7.61 36.20
C ARG A 184 -0.53 -7.69 37.60
N SER A 185 -0.76 -6.66 38.40
CA SER A 185 -0.66 -6.67 39.87
C SER A 185 -1.97 -6.10 40.39
#